data_AF-A0AAD8BU47-F1
#
_entry.id   AF-A0AAD8BU47-F1
#
_cell.length_a   1.000
_cell.length_b   1.000
_cell.length_c   1.000
_cell.angle_alpha   90.00
_cell.angle_beta   90.00
_cell.angle_gamma   90.00
#
_symmetry.space_group_name_H-M   'P 1'
#
loop_
_entity.id
_entity.type
_entity.pdbx_description
1 polymer ?
#
loop_
_entity_poly.entity_id
_entity_poly.type
_entity_poly.pdbx_seq_one_letter_code
_entity_poly.pdbx_strand_id
1 'polypeptide(L)' 'MPSTPVFRAVNFELYVKPNTVTMICGVLAFSTCVGYIAYMNLKEDSKKETYVTLDLDGKTTVRPKTSRWD' A
#
# COMPACT_ATOMS: atom_id res chain seq x y z
N MET A 1 4.90 34.95 30.42
CA MET A 1 5.18 35.71 29.19
C MET A 1 4.75 34.87 28.00
N PRO A 2 3.75 35.27 27.21
CA PRO A 2 3.40 34.54 25.99
C PRO A 2 4.56 34.60 24.98
N SER A 3 4.89 33.47 24.34
CA SER A 3 5.97 33.38 23.35
C SER A 3 5.59 34.10 22.05
N THR A 4 6.58 34.74 21.42
CA THR A 4 6.39 35.47 20.16
C THR A 4 6.11 34.50 18.99
N PRO A 5 5.28 34.90 18.02
CA PRO A 5 4.92 34.04 16.88
C PRO A 5 6.14 33.67 16.02
N VAL A 6 7.16 34.53 15.98
CA VAL A 6 8.44 34.25 15.33
C VAL A 6 9.16 33.08 16.00
N PHE A 7 9.18 33.03 17.33
CA PHE A 7 9.82 31.94 18.07
C PHE A 7 9.10 30.58 17.86
N ARG A 8 7.77 30.62 17.68
CA ARG A 8 6.94 29.44 17.39
C ARG A 8 7.13 28.91 15.96
N ALA A 9 7.38 29.79 14.98
CA ALA A 9 7.67 29.39 13.61
C ALA A 9 9.07 28.76 13.48
N VAL A 10 10.06 29.29 14.22
CA VAL A 10 11.44 28.78 14.22
C VAL A 10 11.57 27.45 14.99
N ASN A 11 10.76 27.23 16.03
CA ASN A 11 10.69 25.98 16.79
C ASN A 11 9.36 25.24 16.56
N PHE A 12 9.07 24.90 15.31
CA PHE A 12 7.81 24.28 14.92
C PHE A 12 7.59 22.91 15.61
N GLU A 13 8.66 22.13 15.77
CA GLU A 13 8.65 20.80 16.42
C GLU A 13 8.18 20.85 17.89
N LEU A 14 8.44 21.96 18.60
CA LEU A 14 8.14 22.11 20.03
C LEU A 14 6.72 22.64 20.30
N TYR A 15 6.06 23.21 19.28
CA TYR A 15 4.78 23.93 19.44
C TYR A 15 3.68 23.53 18.45
N VAL A 16 3.96 22.65 17.49
CA VAL A 16 2.90 22.02 16.71
C VAL A 16 2.14 21.08 17.63
N LYS A 17 0.98 21.55 18.09
CA LYS A 17 -0.04 20.69 18.66
C LYS A 17 -0.36 19.63 17.59
N PRO A 18 -0.30 18.32 17.91
CA PRO A 18 -0.53 17.28 16.91
C PRO A 18 -1.89 17.52 16.25
N ASN A 19 -1.85 17.80 14.94
CA ASN A 19 -3.08 18.02 14.18
C ASN A 19 -3.70 16.66 13.88
N THR A 20 -4.78 16.33 14.58
CA THR A 20 -5.48 15.05 14.46
C THR A 20 -5.89 14.76 13.02
N VAL A 21 -6.23 15.79 12.23
CA VAL A 21 -6.59 15.65 10.81
C VAL A 21 -5.40 15.14 9.98
N THR A 22 -4.22 15.75 10.15
CA THR A 22 -3.00 15.33 9.44
C THR A 22 -2.56 13.94 9.87
N MET A 23 -2.67 13.62 11.17
CA MET A 23 -2.37 12.28 11.69
C MET A 23 -3.27 11.22 11.05
N ILE A 24 -4.60 11.43 11.05
CA ILE A 24 -5.56 10.48 10.48
C ILE A 24 -5.32 10.32 8.97
N CYS A 25 -5.06 11.42 8.25
CA CYS A 25 -4.75 11.37 6.83
C CYS A 25 -3.51 10.51 6.54
N GLY A 26 -2.43 10.68 7.30
CA GLY A 26 -1.23 9.86 7.19
C GLY A 26 -1.51 8.38 7.48
N VAL A 27 -2.21 8.08 8.58
CA VAL A 27 -2.56 6.70 8.97
C VAL A 27 -3.41 6.02 7.89
N LEU A 28 -4.40 6.74 7.33
CA LEU A 28 -5.24 6.21 6.25
C LEU A 28 -4.41 5.87 5.00
N ALA A 29 -3.53 6.79 4.57
CA ALA A 29 -2.66 6.56 3.43
C ALA A 29 -1.76 5.33 3.64
N PHE A 30 -1.08 5.24 4.77
CA PHE A 30 -0.21 4.09 5.10
C PHE A 30 -1.00 2.78 5.19
N SER A 31 -2.16 2.79 5.85
CA SER A 31 -3.01 1.59 5.96
C SER A 31 -3.48 1.09 4.59
N THR A 32 -3.76 2.01 3.66
CA THR A 32 -4.18 1.68 2.29
C THR A 32 -3.03 1.04 1.50
N CYS A 33 -1.82 1.61 1.61
CA CYS A 33 -0.63 1.02 0.97
C CYS A 33 -0.35 -0.39 1.49
N VAL A 34 -0.32 -0.58 2.81
CA VAL A 34 -0.07 -1.89 3.42
C VAL A 34 -1.18 -2.88 3.08
N GLY A 35 -2.44 -2.45 3.13
CA GLY A 35 -3.59 -3.28 2.75
C GLY A 35 -3.55 -3.71 1.28
N TYR A 36 -3.13 -2.83 0.38
CA TYR A 36 -2.98 -3.16 -1.04
C TYR A 36 -1.88 -4.20 -1.28
N ILE A 37 -0.73 -4.06 -0.60
CA ILE A 37 0.36 -5.04 -0.67
C ILE A 37 -0.12 -6.40 -0.13
N ALA A 38 -0.81 -6.41 1.01
CA ALA A 38 -1.38 -7.64 1.57
C ALA A 38 -2.39 -8.30 0.61
N TYR A 39 -3.28 -7.52 0.01
CA TYR A 39 -4.22 -8.00 -1.02
C TYR A 39 -3.50 -8.63 -2.21
N MET A 40 -2.44 -7.97 -2.70
CA MET A 40 -1.65 -8.48 -3.81
C MET A 40 -0.97 -9.81 -3.47
N ASN A 41 -0.37 -9.92 -2.28
CA ASN A 41 0.29 -11.15 -1.83
C ASN A 41 -0.72 -12.33 -1.73
N LEU A 42 -1.88 -12.10 -1.12
CA LEU A 42 -2.92 -13.14 -1.00
C LEU A 42 -3.46 -13.58 -2.38
N LYS A 43 -3.61 -12.64 -3.30
CA LYS A 43 -4.09 -12.90 -4.66
C LYS A 43 -3.01 -13.55 -5.54
N GLU A 44 -1.74 -13.23 -5.30
CA GLU A 44 -0.61 -13.84 -6.00
C GLU A 44 -0.49 -15.32 -5.68
N ASP A 45 -0.63 -15.74 -4.42
CA ASP A 45 -0.56 -17.16 -4.09
C ASP A 45 -1.68 -17.96 -4.77
N SER A 46 -2.87 -17.38 -4.90
CA SER A 46 -3.97 -17.97 -5.69
C SER A 46 -3.71 -17.99 -7.21
N LYS A 47 -2.83 -17.11 -7.73
CA LYS A 47 -2.53 -16.99 -9.18
C LYS A 47 -1.24 -17.70 -9.60
N LYS A 48 -0.29 -17.89 -8.68
CA LYS A 48 1.01 -18.55 -8.95
C LYS A 48 0.83 -20.00 -9.39
N GLU A 49 -0.24 -20.66 -8.97
CA GLU A 49 -0.56 -22.03 -9.37
C GLU A 49 -1.26 -22.14 -10.73
N THR A 50 -1.73 -21.04 -11.33
CA THR A 50 -2.58 -21.09 -12.52
C THR A 50 -2.31 -19.90 -13.45
N TYR A 51 -1.53 -20.14 -14.51
CA TYR A 51 -1.54 -19.22 -15.65
C TYR A 51 -2.84 -19.47 -16.42
N VAL A 52 -3.72 -18.47 -16.43
CA VAL A 52 -4.88 -18.46 -17.31
C VAL A 52 -4.37 -18.02 -18.68
N THR A 53 -4.07 -18.97 -19.55
CA THR A 53 -3.80 -18.68 -20.96
C THR A 53 -5.12 -18.30 -21.61
N LEU A 54 -5.21 -17.05 -22.07
CA LEU A 54 -6.29 -16.60 -22.94
C LEU A 54 -5.92 -17.03 -24.36
N ASP A 55 -6.51 -18.12 -24.83
CA ASP A 55 -6.41 -18.49 -26.23
C ASP A 55 -7.15 -17.45 -27.09
N LEU A 56 -6.68 -17.23 -28.32
CA LEU A 56 -7.26 -16.28 -29.28
C LEU A 56 -8.74 -16.58 -29.60
N ASP A 57 -9.22 -17.77 -29.25
CA ASP A 57 -10.58 -18.28 -29.41
C ASP A 57 -11.48 -18.01 -28.17
N GLY A 58 -11.01 -17.21 -27.21
CA GLY A 58 -11.79 -16.76 -26.04
C GLY A 58 -11.98 -17.81 -24.94
N LYS A 59 -11.31 -18.97 -25.01
CA LYS A 59 -11.36 -20.00 -23.97
C LYS A 59 -10.23 -19.82 -22.95
N THR A 60 -10.58 -19.67 -21.69
CA THR A 60 -9.63 -19.64 -20.57
C THR A 60 -9.25 -21.06 -20.17
N THR A 61 -8.06 -21.50 -20.56
CA THR A 61 -7.52 -22.79 -20.10
C THR A 61 -6.55 -22.55 -18.93
N VAL A 62 -6.82 -23.24 -17.82
CA VAL A 62 -6.01 -23.19 -16.59
C VAL A 62 -4.91 -24.24 -16.72
N ARG A 63 -3.66 -23.82 -16.91
CA ARG A 63 -2.50 -24.71 -16.96
C ARG A 63 -1.61 -24.47 -15.72
N PRO A 64 -1.22 -25.52 -14.98
CA PRO A 64 -0.29 -25.38 -13.87
C PRO A 64 1.10 -24.99 -14.37
N LYS A 65 1.82 -24.16 -13.60
CA LYS A 65 3.22 -23.82 -13.89
C LYS A 65 4.08 -25.08 -13.84
N THR A 66 4.54 -25.56 -15.00
CA THR A 66 5.64 -26.53 -15.04
C THR A 66 6.97 -25.76 -15.06
N SER A 67 7.89 -26.15 -14.18
CA SER A 67 9.27 -25.67 -14.18
C SER A 67 9.96 -26.18 -15.46
N ARG A 68 10.69 -25.32 -16.16
CA ARG A 68 11.52 -25.73 -17.31
C ARG A 68 12.91 -26.26 -16.88
N TRP A 69 13.11 -26.48 -15.58
CA TRP A 69 14.40 -26.83 -14.98
C TRP A 69 14.43 -28.22 -14.36
N ASP A 70 13.56 -29.14 -14.83
CA ASP A 70 13.84 -30.58 -14.74
C ASP A 70 14.62 -31.03 -15.99
#